data_AF-A0A260AZ57-F1
#
_entry.id   AF-A0A260AZ57-F1
#
_cell.length_a   1.000
_cell.length_b   1.000
_cell.length_c   1.000
_cell.angle_alpha   90.00
_cell.angle_beta   90.00
_cell.angle_gamma   90.00
#
_symmetry.space_group_name_H-M   'P 1'
#
loop_
_entity.id
_entity.type
_entity.pdbx_description
1 polymer ?
#
loop_
_entity_poly.entity_id
_entity_poly.type
_entity_poly.pdbx_seq_one_letter_code
_entity_poly.pdbx_strand_id
1 'polypeptide(L)'
;MADRGAVAGLAGPIVLLYLGYFASVPTLSSLIHGIFDPRIDWADTGFGEVLLFSFMIVGGLAACIAAVRALADSPRFPGIVVTPGSSIGRKVDAVVVTLIAYAVVVLVFVTATGSAGFLVPLIAAWACSNTIRNHRALKSRRRASAT
;
A
#
# COMPACT_ATOMS: atom_id res chain seq x y z
N MET A 1 -10.45 28.39 -22.21
CA MET A 1 -11.27 27.42 -21.45
C MET A 1 -11.17 26.07 -22.15
N ALA A 2 -10.26 25.21 -21.68
CA ALA A 2 -10.15 23.84 -22.16
C ALA A 2 -10.73 22.93 -21.07
N ASP A 3 -12.03 22.67 -21.19
CA ASP A 3 -12.72 21.72 -20.35
C ASP A 3 -12.59 20.34 -21.02
N ARG A 4 -11.83 19.44 -20.39
CA ARG A 4 -11.83 17.98 -20.54
C ARG A 4 -10.71 17.44 -19.66
N GLY A 5 -10.98 17.42 -18.36
CA GLY A 5 -10.25 16.57 -17.44
C GLY A 5 -10.27 15.15 -17.98
N ALA A 6 -9.11 14.67 -18.45
CA ALA A 6 -8.87 13.26 -18.58
C ALA A 6 -9.00 12.70 -17.15
N VAL A 7 -10.19 12.18 -16.82
CA VAL A 7 -10.44 11.64 -15.49
C VAL A 7 -9.55 10.41 -15.36
N ALA A 8 -8.37 10.58 -14.76
CA ALA A 8 -7.36 9.54 -14.66
C ALA A 8 -8.01 8.25 -14.16
N GLY A 9 -8.02 7.23 -15.01
CA GLY A 9 -8.63 5.94 -14.69
C GLY A 9 -7.91 5.28 -13.51
N LEU A 10 -8.64 4.50 -12.72
CA LEU A 10 -8.05 3.72 -11.62
C LEU A 10 -7.04 2.68 -12.11
N ALA A 11 -7.12 2.28 -13.39
CA ALA A 11 -6.28 1.27 -13.99
C ALA A 11 -4.78 1.59 -13.87
N GLY A 12 -4.35 2.84 -14.10
CA GLY A 12 -2.94 3.23 -14.02
C GLY A 12 -2.34 2.99 -12.63
N PRO A 13 -2.92 3.58 -11.57
CA PRO A 13 -2.48 3.32 -10.19
C PRO A 13 -2.57 1.84 -9.79
N ILE A 14 -3.61 1.11 -10.22
CA ILE A 14 -3.75 -0.33 -9.91
C ILE A 14 -2.63 -1.14 -10.57
N VAL A 15 -2.33 -0.90 -11.85
CA VAL A 15 -1.24 -1.59 -12.55
C VAL A 15 0.10 -1.27 -11.89
N LEU A 16 0.34 0.00 -11.55
CA LEU A 16 1.57 0.43 -10.88
C LEU A 16 1.72 -0.21 -9.49
N LEU A 17 0.62 -0.35 -8.74
CA LEU A 17 0.59 -1.03 -7.45
C LEU A 17 1.00 -2.50 -7.60
N TYR A 18 0.41 -3.22 -8.56
CA TYR A 18 0.74 -4.62 -8.79
C TYR A 18 2.17 -4.81 -9.27
N LEU A 19 2.63 -3.99 -10.22
CA LEU A 19 4.00 -4.02 -10.70
C LEU A 19 4.98 -3.76 -9.55
N GLY A 20 4.72 -2.74 -8.73
CA GLY A 20 5.54 -2.41 -7.58
C GLY A 20 5.56 -3.53 -6.54
N TYR A 21 4.40 -4.13 -6.27
CA TYR A 21 4.28 -5.23 -5.33
C TYR A 21 5.08 -6.45 -5.78
N PHE A 22 4.88 -6.90 -7.02
CA PHE A 22 5.58 -8.08 -7.54
C PHE A 22 7.07 -7.85 -7.76
N ALA A 23 7.52 -6.61 -7.99
CA ALA A 23 8.93 -6.28 -8.04
C ALA A 23 9.60 -6.28 -6.66
N SER A 24 8.91 -5.78 -5.62
CA SER A 24 9.53 -5.55 -4.31
C SER A 24 9.28 -6.68 -3.30
N VAL A 25 8.05 -7.13 -3.14
CA VAL A 25 7.65 -8.00 -2.02
C VAL A 25 8.18 -9.42 -2.16
N PRO A 26 8.06 -10.11 -3.32
CA PRO A 26 8.69 -11.41 -3.52
C PRO A 26 10.21 -11.32 -3.36
N THR A 27 10.84 -10.31 -3.95
CA THR A 27 12.30 -10.08 -3.83
C THR A 27 12.73 -9.91 -2.38
N LEU A 28 12.03 -9.09 -1.61
CA LEU A 28 12.29 -8.89 -0.18
C LEU A 28 12.08 -10.18 0.61
N SER A 29 11.01 -10.93 0.31
CA SER A 29 10.72 -12.21 0.95
C SER A 29 11.83 -13.23 0.66
N SER A 30 12.25 -13.37 -0.60
CA SER A 30 13.33 -14.27 -1.01
C SER A 30 14.66 -13.89 -0.37
N LEU A 31 15.00 -12.60 -0.27
CA LEU A 31 16.20 -12.16 0.44
C LEU A 31 16.16 -12.53 1.92
N ILE A 32 15.03 -12.26 2.60
CA ILE A 32 14.90 -12.59 4.02
C ILE A 32 15.05 -14.09 4.25
N HIS A 33 14.35 -14.92 3.46
CA HIS A 33 14.46 -16.37 3.60
C HIS A 33 15.87 -16.86 3.28
N GLY A 34 16.49 -16.31 2.24
CA GLY A 34 17.82 -16.72 1.83
C GLY A 34 18.91 -16.33 2.82
N ILE A 35 18.81 -15.18 3.50
CA ILE A 35 19.79 -14.74 4.52
C ILE A 35 19.92 -15.78 5.64
N PHE A 36 18.83 -16.50 5.91
CA PHE A 36 18.79 -17.54 6.93
C PHE A 36 18.89 -18.97 6.35
N ASP A 37 19.04 -19.13 5.03
CA ASP A 37 19.20 -20.44 4.41
C ASP A 37 20.69 -20.84 4.39
N PRO A 38 21.10 -21.87 5.15
CA PRO A 38 22.49 -22.31 5.20
C PRO A 38 22.98 -22.93 3.87
N ARG A 39 22.10 -23.14 2.90
CA ARG A 39 22.45 -23.67 1.57
C ARG A 39 22.84 -22.57 0.58
N ILE A 40 22.60 -21.29 0.91
CA ILE A 40 22.96 -20.17 0.06
C ILE A 40 24.33 -19.65 0.47
N ASP A 41 25.30 -19.79 -0.42
CA ASP A 41 26.60 -19.15 -0.24
C ASP A 41 26.53 -17.69 -0.70
N TRP A 42 26.36 -16.80 0.27
CA TRP A 42 26.32 -15.36 0.03
C TRP A 42 27.68 -14.78 -0.41
N ALA A 43 28.78 -15.52 -0.25
CA ALA A 43 30.09 -15.10 -0.73
C ALA A 43 30.19 -15.16 -2.27
N ASP A 44 29.40 -16.01 -2.91
CA ASP A 44 29.33 -16.13 -4.38
C ASP A 44 28.35 -15.14 -5.02
N THR A 45 27.57 -14.40 -4.22
CA THR A 45 26.62 -13.40 -4.73
C THR A 45 27.35 -12.17 -5.23
N GLY A 46 27.27 -11.90 -6.53
CA GLY A 46 27.97 -10.79 -7.15
C GLY A 46 27.39 -9.42 -6.74
N PHE A 47 28.24 -8.38 -6.68
CA PHE A 47 27.79 -7.00 -6.41
C PHE A 47 26.68 -6.53 -7.36
N GLY A 48 26.68 -7.01 -8.61
CA GLY A 48 25.63 -6.70 -9.60
C GLY A 48 24.25 -7.24 -9.22
N GLU A 49 24.17 -8.42 -8.61
CA GLU A 49 22.91 -9.03 -8.17
C GLU A 49 22.33 -8.27 -6.97
N VAL A 50 23.18 -7.89 -6.03
CA VAL A 50 22.81 -7.05 -4.88
C VAL A 50 22.24 -5.70 -5.33
N LEU A 51 22.86 -5.08 -6.34
CA LEU A 51 22.34 -3.84 -6.94
C LEU A 51 20.97 -4.06 -7.57
N LEU A 52 20.81 -5.12 -8.37
CA LEU A 52 19.53 -5.44 -9.01
C LEU A 52 18.41 -5.65 -7.98
N PHE A 53 18.66 -6.44 -6.94
CA PHE A 53 17.69 -6.65 -5.85
C PHE A 53 17.33 -5.35 -5.15
N SER A 54 18.32 -4.51 -4.88
CA SER A 54 18.13 -3.20 -4.26
C SER A 54 17.25 -2.28 -5.14
N PHE A 55 17.51 -2.23 -6.45
CA PHE A 55 16.70 -1.46 -7.39
C PHE A 55 15.26 -1.99 -7.48
N MET A 56 15.07 -3.30 -7.53
CA MET A 56 13.74 -3.91 -7.56
C MET A 56 12.93 -3.60 -6.30
N ILE A 57 13.56 -3.66 -5.13
CA ILE A 57 12.92 -3.36 -3.85
C ILE A 57 12.60 -1.87 -3.77
N VAL A 58 13.58 -0.99 -3.95
CA VAL A 58 13.38 0.46 -3.82
C VAL A 58 12.42 0.98 -4.87
N GLY A 59 12.61 0.60 -6.13
CA GLY A 59 11.74 1.00 -7.23
C GLY A 59 10.33 0.46 -7.07
N GLY A 60 10.19 -0.80 -6.67
CA GLY A 60 8.88 -1.42 -6.45
C GLY A 60 8.12 -0.78 -5.27
N LEU A 61 8.80 -0.51 -4.15
CA LEU A 61 8.20 0.20 -3.02
C LEU A 61 7.81 1.63 -3.39
N ALA A 62 8.65 2.35 -4.13
CA ALA A 62 8.33 3.70 -4.62
C ALA A 62 7.09 3.69 -5.53
N ALA A 63 6.98 2.70 -6.42
CA ALA A 63 5.81 2.49 -7.27
C ALA A 63 4.54 2.22 -6.44
N CYS A 64 4.61 1.36 -5.42
CA CYS A 64 3.52 1.12 -4.48
C CYS A 64 3.08 2.41 -3.76
N ILE A 65 4.04 3.18 -3.23
CA ILE A 65 3.74 4.45 -2.54
C ILE A 65 3.07 5.45 -3.49
N ALA A 66 3.59 5.59 -4.71
CA ALA A 66 3.02 6.48 -5.71
C ALA A 66 1.59 6.06 -6.09
N ALA A 67 1.37 4.76 -6.31
CA ALA A 67 0.06 4.20 -6.59
C ALA A 67 -0.94 4.45 -5.44
N VAL A 68 -0.54 4.16 -4.20
CA VAL A 68 -1.38 4.40 -3.01
C VAL A 68 -1.74 5.86 -2.86
N ARG A 69 -0.80 6.79 -3.12
CA ARG A 69 -1.11 8.23 -3.09
C ARG A 69 -2.14 8.60 -4.15
N ALA A 70 -1.95 8.15 -5.38
CA ALA A 70 -2.91 8.39 -6.47
C ALA A 70 -4.30 7.79 -6.17
N LEU A 71 -4.35 6.60 -5.56
CA LEU A 71 -5.61 5.98 -5.13
C LEU A 71 -6.26 6.75 -3.98
N ALA A 72 -5.48 7.20 -2.99
CA ALA A 72 -5.97 8.00 -1.87
C ALA A 72 -6.59 9.32 -2.34
N ASP A 73 -6.03 9.94 -3.38
CA ASP A 73 -6.50 11.20 -3.95
C ASP A 73 -7.71 11.01 -4.90
N SER A 74 -7.94 9.79 -5.39
CA SER A 74 -9.03 9.51 -6.34
C SER A 74 -10.39 9.34 -5.64
N PRO A 75 -11.44 10.12 -6.02
CA PRO A 75 -12.78 9.96 -5.46
C PRO A 75 -13.45 8.64 -5.90
N ARG A 76 -12.95 7.99 -6.96
CA ARG A 76 -13.49 6.74 -7.49
C ARG A 76 -13.02 5.51 -6.73
N PHE A 77 -11.90 5.61 -6.01
CA PHE A 77 -11.38 4.47 -5.27
C PHE A 77 -12.16 4.32 -3.95
N PRO A 78 -12.80 3.17 -3.70
CA PRO A 78 -13.70 2.99 -2.56
C PRO A 78 -12.96 3.15 -1.24
N GLY A 79 -13.65 3.64 -0.21
CA GLY A 79 -13.06 3.83 1.09
C GLY A 79 -14.04 4.32 2.14
N ILE A 80 -13.64 4.21 3.41
CA ILE A 80 -14.42 4.72 4.54
C ILE A 80 -13.91 6.13 4.85
N VAL A 81 -14.64 7.14 4.38
CA VAL A 81 -14.32 8.54 4.64
C VAL A 81 -15.06 9.00 5.89
N VAL A 82 -14.30 9.32 6.93
CA VAL A 82 -14.81 9.95 8.14
C VAL A 82 -14.79 11.46 7.93
N THR A 83 -15.95 12.10 8.07
CA THR A 83 -16.04 13.57 8.06
C THR A 83 -15.78 14.15 9.46
N PRO A 84 -15.36 15.42 9.58
CA PRO A 84 -15.13 16.06 10.88
C PRO A 84 -16.34 15.96 11.84
N GLY A 85 -17.55 16.07 11.30
CA GLY A 85 -18.82 15.96 12.04
C GLY A 85 -19.29 14.53 12.33
N SER A 86 -18.56 13.50 11.88
CA SER A 86 -18.91 12.11 12.16
C SER A 86 -18.85 11.81 13.67
N SER A 87 -19.80 11.01 14.13
CA SER A 87 -19.89 10.52 15.52
C SER A 87 -18.61 9.77 15.94
N ILE A 88 -18.39 9.66 17.26
CA ILE A 88 -17.26 8.91 17.80
C ILE A 88 -17.33 7.44 17.38
N GLY A 89 -18.53 6.82 17.43
CA GLY A 89 -18.74 5.45 16.96
C GLY A 89 -18.28 5.26 15.50
N ARG A 90 -18.67 6.17 14.60
CA ARG A 90 -18.27 6.11 13.18
C ARG A 90 -16.76 6.24 12.98
N LYS A 91 -16.07 7.01 13.83
CA LYS A 91 -14.61 7.15 13.83
C LYS A 91 -13.93 5.85 14.26
N VAL A 92 -14.43 5.23 15.32
CA VAL A 92 -13.95 3.94 15.82
C VAL A 92 -14.15 2.85 14.77
N ASP A 93 -15.34 2.75 14.15
CA ASP A 93 -15.63 1.78 13.10
C ASP A 93 -14.64 1.89 11.93
N ALA A 94 -14.36 3.11 11.46
CA ALA A 94 -13.42 3.32 10.37
C ALA A 94 -12.00 2.85 10.71
N VAL A 95 -11.55 3.08 11.94
CA VAL A 95 -10.26 2.61 12.44
C VAL A 95 -10.25 1.09 12.54
N VAL A 96 -11.26 0.49 13.16
CA VAL A 96 -11.37 -0.95 13.37
C VAL A 96 -11.40 -1.69 12.04
N VAL A 97 -12.23 -1.28 11.08
CA VAL A 97 -12.28 -1.93 9.76
C VAL A 97 -10.95 -1.80 9.01
N THR A 98 -10.28 -0.65 9.13
CA THR A 98 -8.96 -0.46 8.53
C THR A 98 -7.89 -1.36 9.18
N LEU A 99 -7.94 -1.53 10.51
CA LEU A 99 -7.06 -2.45 11.23
C LEU A 99 -7.32 -3.91 10.87
N ILE A 100 -8.58 -4.31 10.71
CA ILE A 100 -8.94 -5.65 10.24
C ILE A 100 -8.36 -5.90 8.84
N ALA A 101 -8.46 -4.93 7.94
CA ALA A 101 -7.86 -5.06 6.60
C ALA A 101 -6.33 -5.26 6.67
N TYR A 102 -5.63 -4.55 7.55
CA TYR A 102 -4.20 -4.79 7.79
C TYR A 102 -3.93 -6.18 8.39
N ALA A 103 -4.74 -6.61 9.37
CA ALA A 103 -4.61 -7.93 9.98
C ALA A 103 -4.79 -9.05 8.93
N VAL A 104 -5.74 -8.91 8.00
CA VAL A 104 -5.93 -9.86 6.89
C VAL A 104 -4.69 -9.91 5.99
N VAL A 105 -4.10 -8.75 5.65
CA VAL A 105 -2.86 -8.70 4.85
C VAL A 105 -1.73 -9.46 5.57
N VAL A 106 -1.52 -9.19 6.86
CA VAL A 106 -0.49 -9.86 7.66
C VAL A 106 -0.75 -11.37 7.74
N LEU A 107 -2.00 -11.77 7.98
CA LEU A 107 -2.37 -13.18 8.07
C LEU A 107 -2.09 -13.93 6.76
N VAL A 108 -2.38 -13.31 5.60
CA VAL A 108 -2.09 -13.91 4.29
C VAL A 108 -0.58 -14.09 4.09
N PHE A 109 0.23 -13.10 4.49
CA PHE A 109 1.69 -13.22 4.45
C PHE A 109 2.22 -14.34 5.36
N VAL A 110 1.69 -14.46 6.58
CA VAL A 110 2.12 -15.49 7.54
C VAL A 110 1.69 -16.90 7.12
N THR A 111 0.51 -17.04 6.50
CA THR A 111 -0.07 -18.34 6.14
C THR A 111 0.35 -18.85 4.76
N ALA A 112 1.15 -18.08 4.01
CA ALA A 112 1.64 -18.44 2.67
C ALA A 112 0.54 -18.95 1.72
N THR A 113 -0.68 -18.40 1.82
CA THR A 113 -1.83 -18.82 1.02
C THR A 113 -1.68 -18.29 -0.41
N GLY A 114 -1.12 -19.12 -1.30
CA GLY A 114 -0.70 -18.73 -2.66
C GLY A 114 -1.77 -18.06 -3.54
N SER A 115 -3.06 -18.35 -3.35
CA SER A 115 -4.16 -17.71 -4.10
C SER A 115 -4.61 -16.37 -3.51
N ALA A 116 -4.41 -16.13 -2.21
CA ALA A 116 -4.76 -14.87 -1.55
C ALA A 116 -3.74 -13.76 -1.83
N GLY A 117 -2.52 -14.11 -2.23
CA GLY A 117 -1.44 -13.17 -2.56
C GLY A 117 -1.80 -12.15 -3.65
N PHE A 118 -2.70 -12.49 -4.58
CA PHE A 118 -3.14 -11.54 -5.61
C PHE A 118 -4.03 -10.41 -5.05
N LEU A 119 -4.79 -10.66 -3.97
CA LEU A 119 -5.67 -9.64 -3.39
C LEU A 119 -4.94 -8.73 -2.38
N VAL A 120 -3.81 -9.20 -1.84
CA VAL A 120 -3.00 -8.48 -0.86
C VAL A 120 -2.67 -7.04 -1.27
N PRO A 121 -2.19 -6.77 -2.51
CA PRO A 121 -1.85 -5.40 -2.91
C PRO A 121 -3.06 -4.47 -2.83
N LEU A 122 -4.24 -4.93 -3.27
CA LEU A 122 -5.46 -4.14 -3.27
C LEU A 122 -5.97 -3.88 -1.85
N ILE A 123 -5.98 -4.88 -0.98
CA ILE A 123 -6.42 -4.72 0.42
C ILE A 123 -5.46 -3.78 1.16
N ALA A 124 -4.15 -3.94 0.96
CA ALA A 124 -3.15 -3.06 1.54
C ALA A 124 -3.31 -1.62 1.02
N ALA A 125 -3.48 -1.43 -0.29
CA ALA A 125 -3.69 -0.12 -0.88
C ALA A 125 -4.98 0.54 -0.39
N TRP A 126 -6.05 -0.24 -0.19
CA TRP A 126 -7.30 0.23 0.40
C TRP A 126 -7.11 0.72 1.84
N ALA A 127 -6.46 -0.09 2.68
CA ALA A 127 -6.21 0.26 4.08
C ALA A 127 -5.30 1.51 4.20
N CYS A 128 -4.24 1.59 3.39
CA CYS A 128 -3.35 2.74 3.34
C CYS A 128 -4.08 4.01 2.84
N SER A 129 -4.89 3.89 1.79
CA SER A 129 -5.66 5.01 1.26
C SER A 129 -6.66 5.56 2.27
N ASN A 130 -7.37 4.68 2.99
CA ASN A 130 -8.28 5.07 4.08
C ASN A 130 -7.55 5.78 5.21
N THR A 131 -6.39 5.26 5.61
CA THR A 131 -5.56 5.87 6.64
C THR A 131 -5.15 7.29 6.26
N ILE A 132 -4.68 7.50 5.02
CA ILE A 132 -4.31 8.81 4.49
C ILE A 132 -5.52 9.77 4.48
N ARG A 133 -6.65 9.32 3.93
CA ARG A 133 -7.88 10.14 3.83
C ARG A 133 -8.39 10.57 5.20
N ASN A 134 -8.51 9.64 6.14
CA ASN A 134 -9.01 9.91 7.48
C ASN A 134 -8.03 10.79 8.27
N HIS A 135 -6.72 10.56 8.14
CA HIS A 135 -5.72 11.44 8.76
C HIS A 135 -5.82 12.88 8.23
N ARG A 136 -5.96 13.09 6.91
CA ARG A 136 -6.12 14.42 6.32
C ARG A 136 -7.41 15.11 6.78
N ALA A 137 -8.53 14.38 6.79
CA ALA A 137 -9.83 14.89 7.21
C ALA A 137 -9.88 15.30 8.70
N LEU A 138 -9.16 14.58 9.57
CA LEU A 138 -9.08 14.92 10.99
C LEU A 138 -8.08 16.04 11.28
N LYS A 139 -6.98 16.11 10.52
CA LYS A 139 -5.97 17.17 10.65
C LYS A 139 -6.47 18.53 10.17
N SER A 140 -7.28 18.59 9.11
CA SER A 140 -7.89 19.85 8.65
C SER A 140 -8.80 20.47 9.71
N ARG A 141 -9.56 19.66 10.46
CA ARG A 141 -10.38 20.13 11.60
C ARG A 141 -9.55 20.78 12.70
N ARG A 142 -8.43 20.17 13.11
CA ARG A 142 -7.56 20.74 14.15
C ARG A 142 -7.02 22.11 13.78
N ARG A 143 -6.76 22.35 12.49
CA ARG A 143 -6.35 23.66 11.99
C ARG A 143 -7.50 24.67 12.02
N ALA A 144 -8.69 24.27 11.56
CA ALA A 144 -9.87 25.13 11.55
C ALA A 144 -10.40 25.46 12.95
N SER A 145 -10.14 24.63 13.97
CA SER A 145 -10.49 24.92 15.36
C SER A 145 -9.44 25.75 16.12
N ALA A 146 -8.28 26.01 15.51
CA ALA A 146 -7.17 26.75 16.11
C ALA A 146 -7.06 28.20 15.58
N THR A 147 -7.92 28.57 14.63
CA THR A 147 -8.10 29.91 14.06
C THR A 147 -9.42 30.49 14.53
#